data_AF-A0A3S0G0D0-F1
#
_entry.id   AF-A0A3S0G0D0-F1
#
_cell.length_a   1.000
_cell.length_b   1.000
_cell.length_c   1.000
_cell.angle_alpha   90.00
_cell.angle_beta   90.00
_cell.angle_gamma   90.00
#
_symmetry.space_group_name_H-M   'P 1'
#
loop_
_entity.id
_entity.type
_entity.pdbx_description
1 polymer ?
#
loop_
_entity_poly.entity_id
_entity_poly.type
_entity_poly.pdbx_seq_one_letter_code
_entity_poly.pdbx_strand_id
1 'polypeptide(L)'
;MGTWGTNIKENDTSGDIYDSFFELYNAGQNPVDISAKLIADNTELIDNPDECNNFWFALALAQWETKSLDPAIFEKVKTIIESGNDLQIWKDLDADDKDIDSRKVDLQNFLKKLQTDKAKAKPRAKVKNVKPIFSIGDCLAFIHENGNYGGVIILGEINDNETGFNLVAGTRINQPNKPTLKDFENAEIIIRNYANWKDDPIIVWTYPDSFKKMFSNFFELIGKIKVDKEYSTERNKFGYVADWGITKLAANLQFEHEKTNPKPLKKIMVAELTAKNKWWKFW
;
A
#
# COMPACT_ATOMS: atom_id res chain seq x y z
N MET A 1 0.70 1.68 20.14
CA MET A 1 1.98 1.75 20.88
C MET A 1 2.85 0.65 20.28
N GLY A 2 3.85 1.04 19.49
CA GLY A 2 4.73 0.09 18.82
C GLY A 2 5.57 -0.65 19.85
N THR A 3 5.79 -1.94 19.63
CA THR A 3 6.75 -2.72 20.42
C THR A 3 8.13 -2.23 20.03
N TRP A 4 8.80 -1.47 20.90
CA TRP A 4 10.21 -1.14 20.75
C TRP A 4 11.01 -2.43 20.82
N GLY A 5 11.85 -2.66 19.83
CA GLY A 5 12.79 -3.77 19.85
C GLY A 5 14.20 -3.25 20.08
N THR A 6 15.05 -4.14 20.60
CA THR A 6 16.43 -3.81 20.99
C THR A 6 17.37 -3.67 19.79
N ASN A 7 16.95 -4.17 18.62
CA ASN A 7 17.73 -4.05 17.39
C ASN A 7 17.85 -2.61 16.89
N ILE A 8 18.91 -2.35 16.11
CA ILE A 8 19.19 -1.02 15.52
C ILE A 8 18.01 -0.45 14.73
N LYS A 9 17.24 -1.30 14.04
CA LYS A 9 16.11 -0.89 13.19
C LYS A 9 14.74 -0.91 13.90
N GLU A 10 14.68 -1.38 15.14
CA GLU A 10 13.40 -1.55 15.86
C GLU A 10 13.09 -0.35 16.77
N ASN A 11 13.45 0.83 16.27
CA ASN A 11 13.19 2.15 16.84
C ASN A 11 12.66 3.06 15.72
N ASP A 12 11.63 3.86 16.00
CA ASP A 12 10.93 4.68 14.99
C ASP A 12 11.88 5.65 14.29
N THR A 13 12.71 6.38 15.04
CA THR A 13 13.75 7.28 14.51
C THR A 13 14.71 6.54 13.57
N SER A 14 15.21 5.37 13.99
CA SER A 14 16.10 4.58 13.14
C SER A 14 15.42 4.10 11.86
N GLY A 15 14.16 3.70 11.94
CA GLY A 15 13.33 3.29 10.80
C GLY A 15 13.18 4.42 9.79
N ASP A 16 12.74 5.59 10.24
CA ASP A 16 12.48 6.76 9.40
C ASP A 16 13.73 7.22 8.66
N ILE A 17 14.88 7.30 9.34
CA ILE A 17 16.16 7.69 8.73
C ILE A 17 16.64 6.64 7.72
N TYR A 18 16.52 5.36 8.06
CA TYR A 18 16.92 4.27 7.18
C TYR A 18 16.07 4.24 5.90
N ASP A 19 14.74 4.38 6.04
CA ASP A 19 13.81 4.40 4.92
C ASP A 19 14.02 5.63 4.05
N SER A 20 14.15 6.83 4.65
CA SER A 20 14.47 8.07 3.93
C SER A 20 15.76 7.96 3.11
N PHE A 21 16.81 7.35 3.69
CA PHE A 21 18.06 7.10 2.96
C PHE A 21 17.82 6.20 1.75
N PHE A 22 17.10 5.10 1.93
CA PHE A 22 16.87 4.13 0.87
C PHE A 22 15.85 4.60 -0.17
N GLU A 23 14.92 5.48 0.15
CA GLU A 23 14.07 6.16 -0.83
C GLU A 23 14.90 6.97 -1.82
N LEU A 24 15.76 7.86 -1.31
CA LEU A 24 16.65 8.68 -2.14
C LEU A 24 17.68 7.82 -2.89
N TYR A 25 18.17 6.76 -2.25
CA TYR A 25 19.02 5.78 -2.91
C TYR A 25 18.27 5.05 -4.02
N ASN A 26 17.04 4.60 -3.82
CA ASN A 26 16.30 3.91 -4.88
C ASN A 26 15.91 4.87 -6.02
N ALA A 27 15.77 6.17 -5.74
CA ALA A 27 15.61 7.23 -6.73
C ALA A 27 16.89 7.57 -7.52
N GLY A 28 18.04 6.96 -7.19
CA GLY A 28 19.28 7.08 -7.95
C GLY A 28 20.30 8.07 -7.39
N GLN A 29 20.04 8.72 -6.25
CA GLN A 29 20.96 9.68 -5.65
C GLN A 29 22.24 9.01 -5.10
N ASN A 30 23.32 9.78 -4.96
CA ASN A 30 24.58 9.28 -4.41
C ASN A 30 24.49 9.14 -2.87
N PRO A 31 24.92 8.03 -2.26
CA PRO A 31 24.96 7.87 -0.81
C PRO A 31 25.60 9.02 -0.01
N VAL A 32 26.64 9.67 -0.55
CA VAL A 32 27.32 10.79 0.11
C VAL A 32 26.42 12.02 0.20
N ASP A 33 25.77 12.38 -0.92
CA ASP A 33 24.84 13.51 -0.97
C ASP A 33 23.60 13.26 -0.10
N ILE A 34 23.09 12.02 -0.12
CA ILE A 34 21.99 11.58 0.75
C ILE A 34 22.36 11.77 2.22
N SER A 35 23.57 11.35 2.62
CA SER A 35 24.04 11.46 4.01
C SER A 35 24.12 12.92 4.44
N ALA A 36 24.71 13.79 3.61
CA ALA A 36 24.81 15.22 3.91
C ALA A 36 23.43 15.86 4.03
N LYS A 37 22.49 15.50 3.14
CA LYS A 37 21.10 15.95 3.20
C LYS A 37 20.41 15.52 4.48
N LEU A 38 20.48 14.24 4.85
CA LEU A 38 19.82 13.73 6.06
C LEU A 38 20.38 14.38 7.33
N ILE A 39 21.70 14.64 7.39
CA ILE A 39 22.30 15.36 8.50
C ILE A 39 21.77 16.80 8.58
N ALA A 40 21.66 17.49 7.46
CA ALA A 40 21.16 18.87 7.41
C ALA A 40 19.66 18.97 7.73
N ASP A 41 18.86 18.01 7.29
CA ASP A 41 17.40 18.02 7.48
C ASP A 41 16.97 17.59 8.89
N ASN A 42 17.85 16.92 9.65
CA ASN A 42 17.53 16.35 10.97
C ASN A 42 18.37 16.97 12.10
N THR A 43 18.77 18.24 11.99
CA THR A 43 19.58 18.90 13.02
C THR A 43 18.91 18.91 14.39
N GLU A 44 17.61 19.17 14.46
CA GLU A 44 16.85 19.15 15.73
C GLU A 44 16.87 17.78 16.41
N LEU A 45 16.83 16.71 15.62
CA LEU A 45 16.90 15.34 16.11
C LEU A 45 18.33 14.98 16.55
N ILE A 46 19.33 15.42 15.80
CA ILE A 46 20.75 15.22 16.13
C ILE A 46 21.13 15.97 17.41
N ASP A 47 20.53 17.14 17.66
CA ASP A 47 20.75 17.93 18.86
C ASP A 47 19.96 17.40 20.08
N ASN A 48 19.05 16.44 19.88
CA ASN A 48 18.33 15.76 20.96
C ASN A 48 19.18 14.61 21.55
N PRO A 49 19.64 14.71 22.81
CA PRO A 49 20.48 13.68 23.43
C PRO A 49 19.85 12.28 23.45
N ASP A 50 18.52 12.19 23.56
CA ASP A 50 17.81 10.92 23.74
C ASP A 50 17.65 10.15 22.42
N GLU A 51 17.63 10.85 21.27
CA GLU A 51 17.33 10.29 19.96
C GLU A 51 18.51 10.29 18.99
N CYS A 52 19.52 11.14 19.21
CA CYS A 52 20.64 11.33 18.29
C CYS A 52 21.40 10.04 17.95
N ASN A 53 21.50 9.11 18.91
CA ASN A 53 22.19 7.83 18.72
C ASN A 53 21.52 6.97 17.65
N ASN A 54 20.18 6.90 17.68
CA ASN A 54 19.39 6.12 16.71
C ASN A 54 19.61 6.64 15.28
N PHE A 55 19.68 7.96 15.10
CA PHE A 55 20.03 8.58 13.81
C PHE A 55 21.40 8.11 13.30
N TRP A 56 22.44 8.20 14.14
CA TRP A 56 23.80 7.81 13.72
C TRP A 56 23.90 6.32 13.42
N PHE A 57 23.23 5.47 14.18
CA PHE A 57 23.19 4.04 13.92
C PHE A 57 22.50 3.71 12.59
N ALA A 58 21.34 4.32 12.31
CA ALA A 58 20.63 4.13 11.05
C ALA A 58 21.45 4.60 9.85
N LEU A 59 22.05 5.79 9.94
CA LEU A 59 22.87 6.35 8.87
C LEU A 59 24.12 5.49 8.60
N ALA A 60 24.85 5.07 9.64
CA ALA A 60 26.02 4.21 9.50
C ALA A 60 25.66 2.85 8.89
N LEU A 61 24.54 2.26 9.31
CA LEU A 61 24.06 1.01 8.73
C LEU A 61 23.74 1.16 7.25
N ALA A 62 23.03 2.22 6.87
CA ALA A 62 22.66 2.49 5.48
C ALA A 62 23.92 2.70 4.61
N GLN A 63 24.86 3.53 5.08
CA GLN A 63 26.12 3.75 4.39
C GLN A 63 26.97 2.47 4.26
N TRP A 64 27.03 1.64 5.29
CA TRP A 64 27.71 0.35 5.23
C TRP A 64 27.06 -0.58 4.18
N GLU A 65 25.73 -0.65 4.14
CA GLU A 65 25.01 -1.45 3.15
C GLU A 65 25.25 -0.96 1.72
N THR A 66 25.42 0.34 1.51
CA THR A 66 25.75 0.93 0.20
C THR A 66 27.24 1.02 -0.11
N LYS A 67 28.11 0.47 0.76
CA LYS A 67 29.57 0.52 0.63
C LYS A 67 30.11 1.96 0.51
N SER A 68 29.58 2.83 1.35
CA SER A 68 29.88 4.26 1.40
C SER A 68 30.02 4.75 2.85
N LEU A 69 30.38 3.86 3.77
CA LEU A 69 30.57 4.21 5.19
C LEU A 69 31.69 5.23 5.33
N ASP A 70 31.33 6.41 5.80
CA ASP A 70 32.28 7.47 6.10
C ASP A 70 33.04 7.11 7.39
N PRO A 71 34.39 7.10 7.38
CA PRO A 71 35.20 6.87 8.58
C PRO A 71 34.82 7.75 9.78
N ALA A 72 34.41 9.01 9.55
CA ALA A 72 33.99 9.91 10.62
C ALA A 72 32.66 9.46 11.27
N ILE A 73 31.73 8.94 10.46
CA ILE A 73 30.47 8.38 10.94
C ILE A 73 30.71 7.07 11.68
N PHE A 74 31.61 6.22 11.18
CA PHE A 74 32.03 5.00 11.86
C PHE A 74 32.62 5.28 13.25
N GLU A 75 33.59 6.20 13.36
CA GLU A 75 34.21 6.53 14.65
C GLU A 75 33.20 7.16 15.62
N LYS A 76 32.22 7.93 15.11
CA LYS A 76 31.14 8.47 15.94
C LYS A 76 30.28 7.35 16.54
N VAL A 77 29.79 6.42 15.72
CA VAL A 77 29.00 5.27 16.17
C VAL A 77 29.78 4.40 17.13
N LYS A 78 31.05 4.13 16.83
CA LYS A 78 31.94 3.38 17.72
C LYS A 78 32.07 4.06 19.09
N THR A 79 32.27 5.37 19.12
CA THR A 79 32.37 6.14 20.38
C THR A 79 31.08 6.05 21.22
N ILE A 80 29.91 6.17 20.59
CA ILE A 80 28.61 6.02 21.26
C ILE A 80 28.50 4.63 21.92
N ILE A 81 28.89 3.57 21.20
CA ILE A 81 28.80 2.19 21.67
C ILE A 81 29.83 1.91 22.78
N GLU A 82 31.09 2.33 22.61
CA GLU A 82 32.17 2.07 23.55
C GLU A 82 32.04 2.87 24.85
N SER A 83 31.50 4.09 24.79
CA SER A 83 31.20 4.90 25.98
C SER A 83 30.01 4.39 26.79
N GLY A 84 29.16 3.55 26.19
CA GLY A 84 27.92 3.09 26.80
C GLY A 84 26.83 4.16 26.88
N ASN A 85 26.98 5.27 26.16
CA ASN A 85 26.03 6.39 26.19
C ASN A 85 24.60 5.95 25.79
N ASP A 86 24.44 5.14 24.76
CA ASP A 86 23.13 4.60 24.34
C ASP A 86 22.48 3.75 25.45
N LEU A 87 23.27 2.91 26.14
CA LEU A 87 22.75 2.10 27.24
C LEU A 87 22.34 2.95 28.46
N GLN A 88 22.95 4.12 28.65
CA GLN A 88 22.55 5.04 29.71
C GLN A 88 21.19 5.67 29.39
N ILE A 89 20.97 6.10 28.15
CA ILE A 89 19.66 6.63 27.71
C ILE A 89 18.57 5.59 27.93
N TRP A 90 18.82 4.33 27.58
CA TRP A 90 17.86 3.24 27.81
C TRP A 90 17.51 3.06 29.29
N LYS A 91 18.50 3.19 30.19
CA LYS A 91 18.27 3.14 31.64
C LYS A 91 17.46 4.34 32.12
N ASP A 92 17.74 5.53 31.60
CA ASP A 92 17.07 6.76 31.99
C ASP A 92 15.59 6.76 31.52
N LEU A 93 15.27 5.98 30.49
CA LEU A 93 13.92 5.71 30.00
C LEU A 93 13.25 4.50 30.68
N ASP A 94 13.77 4.04 31.81
CA ASP A 94 13.24 2.90 32.60
C ASP A 94 13.14 1.57 31.83
N ALA A 95 14.03 1.33 30.85
CA ALA A 95 14.11 0.02 30.20
C ALA A 95 14.53 -1.07 31.21
N ASP A 96 13.99 -2.28 31.05
CA ASP A 96 14.33 -3.38 31.96
C ASP A 96 15.75 -3.93 31.71
N ASP A 97 16.29 -4.63 32.71
CA ASP A 97 17.65 -5.18 32.64
C ASP A 97 17.84 -6.16 31.46
N LYS A 98 16.78 -6.88 31.06
CA LYS A 98 16.86 -7.83 29.95
C LYS A 98 16.98 -7.11 28.61
N ASP A 99 16.23 -6.04 28.43
CA ASP A 99 16.27 -5.19 27.25
C ASP A 99 17.61 -4.48 27.13
N ILE A 100 18.16 -3.98 28.25
CA ILE A 100 19.51 -3.38 28.30
C ILE A 100 20.59 -4.40 27.90
N ASP A 101 20.52 -5.63 28.44
CA ASP A 101 21.47 -6.69 28.10
C ASP A 101 21.36 -7.10 26.62
N SER A 102 20.15 -7.21 26.09
CA SER A 102 19.92 -7.47 24.65
C SER A 102 20.47 -6.34 23.79
N ARG A 103 20.15 -5.08 24.13
CA ARG A 103 20.63 -3.90 23.40
C ARG A 103 22.15 -3.87 23.36
N LYS A 104 22.81 -4.16 24.47
CA LYS A 104 24.28 -4.25 24.54
C LYS A 104 24.83 -5.29 23.57
N VAL A 105 24.23 -6.48 23.49
CA VAL A 105 24.64 -7.53 22.54
C VAL A 105 24.44 -7.05 21.09
N ASP A 106 23.33 -6.40 20.79
CA ASP A 106 23.01 -5.90 19.44
C ASP A 106 23.96 -4.79 19.01
N LEU A 107 24.30 -3.84 19.89
CA LEU A 107 25.30 -2.80 19.63
C LEU A 107 26.68 -3.39 19.34
N GLN A 108 27.10 -4.41 20.10
CA GLN A 108 28.39 -5.07 19.87
C GLN A 108 28.41 -5.84 18.55
N ASN A 109 27.32 -6.51 18.19
CA ASN A 109 27.18 -7.18 16.90
C ASN A 109 27.16 -6.16 15.76
N PHE A 110 26.48 -5.03 15.95
CA PHE A 110 26.43 -3.94 14.99
C PHE A 110 27.81 -3.32 14.76
N LEU A 111 28.58 -3.06 15.82
CA LEU A 111 29.95 -2.54 15.70
C LEU A 111 30.86 -3.51 14.95
N LYS A 112 30.82 -4.80 15.29
CA LYS A 112 31.57 -5.86 14.57
C LYS A 112 31.20 -5.90 13.09
N LYS A 113 29.92 -5.72 12.77
CA LYS A 113 29.44 -5.66 11.38
C LYS A 113 30.03 -4.47 10.64
N LEU A 114 29.98 -3.26 11.23
CA LEU A 114 30.53 -2.04 10.61
C LEU A 114 32.04 -2.10 10.39
N GLN A 115 32.78 -2.85 11.22
CA GLN A 115 34.23 -3.07 11.05
C GLN A 115 34.58 -3.94 9.83
N THR A 116 33.61 -4.65 9.25
CA THR A 116 33.85 -5.45 8.05
C THR A 116 33.58 -4.65 6.79
N ASP A 117 34.33 -4.92 5.73
CA ASP A 117 34.03 -4.34 4.42
C ASP A 117 32.86 -5.07 3.75
N LYS A 118 31.88 -4.29 3.28
CA LYS A 118 30.80 -4.83 2.46
C LYS A 118 31.35 -5.22 1.08
N ALA A 119 31.27 -6.51 0.73
CA ALA A 119 31.77 -7.01 -0.55
C ALA A 119 31.14 -6.31 -1.78
N LYS A 120 29.82 -6.11 -1.76
CA LYS A 120 29.06 -5.43 -2.82
C LYS A 120 28.05 -4.49 -2.20
N ALA A 121 27.93 -3.29 -2.78
CA ALA A 121 26.87 -2.36 -2.43
C ALA A 121 25.51 -3.02 -2.64
N LYS A 122 24.57 -2.75 -1.73
CA LYS A 122 23.18 -3.18 -1.83
C LYS A 122 22.61 -2.66 -3.15
N PRO A 123 22.02 -3.52 -4.00
CA PRO A 123 21.43 -3.05 -5.25
C PRO A 123 20.28 -2.10 -4.96
N ARG A 124 20.16 -1.03 -5.76
CA ARG A 124 18.98 -0.15 -5.74
C ARG A 124 17.74 -1.00 -6.04
N ALA A 125 16.66 -0.77 -5.31
CA ALA A 125 15.38 -1.37 -5.62
C ALA A 125 14.97 -0.94 -7.03
N LYS A 126 14.45 -1.88 -7.82
CA LYS A 126 13.87 -1.52 -9.12
C LYS A 126 12.65 -0.65 -8.86
N VAL A 127 12.56 0.46 -9.58
CA VAL A 127 11.34 1.27 -9.64
C VAL A 127 10.19 0.32 -9.97
N LYS A 128 9.22 0.24 -9.06
CA LYS A 128 7.96 -0.45 -9.36
C LYS A 128 7.37 0.23 -10.59
N ASN A 129 6.95 -0.57 -11.55
CA ASN A 129 6.21 -0.09 -12.72
C ASN A 129 4.89 -0.85 -12.76
N VAL A 130 4.17 -0.76 -11.65
CA VAL A 130 2.88 -1.41 -11.48
C VAL A 130 1.85 -0.56 -12.20
N LYS A 131 1.14 -1.18 -13.14
CA LYS A 131 0.14 -0.53 -13.97
C LYS A 131 -1.24 -1.09 -13.65
N PRO A 132 -2.29 -0.26 -13.75
CA PRO A 132 -3.65 -0.78 -13.75
C PRO A 132 -3.81 -1.79 -14.88
N ILE A 133 -4.56 -2.85 -14.59
CA ILE A 133 -4.74 -3.97 -15.52
C ILE A 133 -5.68 -3.58 -16.63
N PHE A 134 -6.73 -2.85 -16.25
CA PHE A 134 -7.77 -2.38 -17.14
C PHE A 134 -7.81 -0.86 -17.14
N SER A 135 -8.42 -0.29 -18.16
CA SER A 135 -8.61 1.15 -18.29
C SER A 135 -9.98 1.58 -17.76
N ILE A 136 -10.09 2.84 -17.35
CA ILE A 136 -11.39 3.47 -17.04
C ILE A 136 -12.39 3.22 -18.16
N GLY A 137 -13.57 2.67 -17.82
CA GLY A 137 -14.67 2.36 -18.73
C GLY A 137 -14.69 0.91 -19.25
N ASP A 138 -13.63 0.14 -19.00
CA ASP A 138 -13.61 -1.27 -19.41
C ASP A 138 -14.74 -2.05 -18.73
N CYS A 139 -15.43 -2.88 -19.51
CA CYS A 139 -16.51 -3.75 -19.08
C CYS A 139 -16.04 -5.19 -19.18
N LEU A 140 -16.07 -5.92 -18.06
CA LEU A 140 -15.64 -7.30 -17.99
C LEU A 140 -16.84 -8.19 -17.70
N ALA A 141 -16.99 -9.28 -18.44
CA ALA A 141 -17.96 -10.32 -18.15
C ALA A 141 -17.33 -11.46 -17.35
N PHE A 142 -18.13 -12.12 -16.53
CA PHE A 142 -17.78 -13.36 -15.85
C PHE A 142 -19.01 -14.26 -15.75
N ILE A 143 -18.83 -15.52 -15.37
CA ILE A 143 -19.93 -16.48 -15.18
C ILE A 143 -20.21 -16.64 -13.68
N HIS A 144 -21.47 -16.44 -13.27
CA HIS A 144 -22.01 -16.66 -11.93
C HIS A 144 -22.09 -18.15 -11.60
N GLU A 145 -22.33 -18.50 -10.33
CA GLU A 145 -22.49 -19.91 -9.91
C GLU A 145 -23.72 -20.58 -10.53
N ASN A 146 -24.75 -19.80 -10.88
CA ASN A 146 -25.95 -20.29 -11.56
C ASN A 146 -25.77 -20.50 -13.07
N GLY A 147 -24.56 -20.28 -13.61
CA GLY A 147 -24.24 -20.44 -15.04
C GLY A 147 -24.58 -19.24 -15.94
N ASN A 148 -25.28 -18.22 -15.42
CA ASN A 148 -25.54 -16.99 -16.16
C ASN A 148 -24.30 -16.08 -16.18
N TYR A 149 -24.27 -15.19 -17.16
CA TYR A 149 -23.28 -14.12 -17.22
C TYR A 149 -23.62 -12.98 -16.27
N GLY A 150 -22.58 -12.46 -15.62
CA GLY A 150 -22.54 -11.19 -14.93
C GLY A 150 -21.46 -10.28 -15.50
N GLY A 151 -21.25 -9.14 -14.84
CA GLY A 151 -20.18 -8.26 -15.24
C GLY A 151 -19.78 -7.21 -14.21
N VAL A 152 -18.61 -6.64 -14.42
CA VAL A 152 -18.06 -5.50 -13.67
C VAL A 152 -17.66 -4.38 -14.63
N ILE A 153 -17.60 -3.16 -14.11
CA ILE A 153 -17.16 -1.97 -14.85
C ILE A 153 -16.02 -1.33 -14.08
N ILE A 154 -14.99 -0.89 -14.80
CA ILE A 154 -13.90 -0.11 -14.25
C ILE A 154 -14.31 1.37 -14.24
N LEU A 155 -14.48 1.94 -13.06
CA LEU A 155 -14.89 3.34 -12.88
C LEU A 155 -13.70 4.31 -12.76
N GLY A 156 -12.53 3.80 -12.38
CA GLY A 156 -11.37 4.61 -12.05
C GLY A 156 -10.08 3.78 -12.14
N GLU A 157 -8.96 4.47 -12.29
CA GLU A 157 -7.63 3.86 -12.26
C GLU A 157 -6.65 4.78 -11.52
N ILE A 158 -5.67 4.18 -10.83
CA ILE A 158 -4.52 4.88 -10.25
C ILE A 158 -3.29 4.40 -11.00
N ASN A 159 -2.64 5.33 -11.69
CA ASN A 159 -1.48 5.05 -12.54
C ASN A 159 -0.26 5.85 -12.04
N ASP A 160 0.10 5.62 -10.78
CA ASP A 160 1.24 6.23 -10.08
C ASP A 160 2.55 5.45 -10.27
N ASN A 161 2.52 4.37 -11.08
CA ASN A 161 3.60 3.37 -11.25
C ASN A 161 3.90 2.52 -10.00
N GLU A 162 3.20 2.75 -8.90
CA GLU A 162 3.47 2.08 -7.63
C GLU A 162 2.37 1.08 -7.26
N THR A 163 1.11 1.50 -7.37
CA THR A 163 -0.06 0.77 -6.89
C THR A 163 -0.85 0.12 -8.01
N GLY A 164 -1.06 0.84 -9.13
CA GLY A 164 -1.78 0.33 -10.30
C GLY A 164 -3.23 -0.10 -10.00
N PHE A 165 -3.97 0.63 -9.16
CA PHE A 165 -5.32 0.23 -8.79
C PHE A 165 -6.35 0.42 -9.90
N ASN A 166 -7.37 -0.45 -9.89
CA ASN A 166 -8.61 -0.25 -10.62
C ASN A 166 -9.78 -0.12 -9.64
N LEU A 167 -10.67 0.85 -9.85
CA LEU A 167 -11.94 0.95 -9.13
C LEU A 167 -12.98 0.09 -9.83
N VAL A 168 -13.32 -1.05 -9.24
CA VAL A 168 -14.19 -2.06 -9.84
C VAL A 168 -15.59 -1.98 -9.23
N ALA A 169 -16.61 -1.85 -10.08
CA ALA A 169 -18.01 -1.85 -9.69
C ALA A 169 -18.72 -3.12 -10.18
N GLY A 170 -19.33 -3.88 -9.26
CA GLY A 170 -20.10 -5.09 -9.60
C GLY A 170 -21.53 -4.77 -10.04
N THR A 171 -21.98 -5.38 -11.13
CA THR A 171 -23.29 -5.09 -11.74
C THR A 171 -24.37 -6.13 -11.43
N ARG A 172 -25.60 -5.67 -11.53
CA ARG A 172 -26.90 -6.35 -11.67
C ARG A 172 -26.98 -7.53 -12.64
N ILE A 173 -26.05 -7.59 -13.61
CA ILE A 173 -26.20 -8.43 -14.79
C ILE A 173 -26.24 -9.90 -14.37
N ASN A 174 -27.28 -10.60 -14.80
CA ASN A 174 -27.52 -12.01 -14.53
C ASN A 174 -28.40 -12.58 -15.65
N GLN A 175 -27.78 -12.90 -16.78
CA GLN A 175 -28.48 -13.31 -18.01
C GLN A 175 -27.79 -14.49 -18.71
N PRO A 176 -28.51 -15.33 -19.47
CA PRO A 176 -27.94 -16.55 -20.06
C PRO A 176 -26.95 -16.27 -21.20
N ASN A 177 -27.06 -15.11 -21.86
CA ASN A 177 -26.21 -14.73 -22.98
C ASN A 177 -25.11 -13.76 -22.54
N LYS A 178 -23.97 -13.78 -23.23
CA LYS A 178 -22.87 -12.86 -22.96
C LYS A 178 -23.36 -11.39 -22.99
N PRO A 179 -23.00 -10.55 -22.00
CA PRO A 179 -23.49 -9.18 -21.92
C PRO A 179 -22.94 -8.31 -23.05
N THR A 180 -23.78 -7.42 -23.56
CA THR A 180 -23.43 -6.36 -24.50
C THR A 180 -23.07 -5.09 -23.73
N LEU A 181 -22.40 -4.13 -24.38
CA LEU A 181 -22.12 -2.82 -23.77
C LEU A 181 -23.40 -2.10 -23.34
N LYS A 182 -24.49 -2.27 -24.08
CA LYS A 182 -25.80 -1.71 -23.72
C LYS A 182 -26.37 -2.34 -22.44
N ASP A 183 -26.09 -3.61 -22.17
CA ASP A 183 -26.47 -4.25 -20.91
C ASP A 183 -25.72 -3.62 -19.74
N PHE A 184 -24.42 -3.30 -19.92
CA PHE A 184 -23.63 -2.57 -18.92
C PHE A 184 -24.14 -1.15 -18.69
N GLU A 185 -24.42 -0.38 -19.75
CA GLU A 185 -24.93 0.99 -19.63
C GLU A 185 -26.26 1.08 -18.86
N ASN A 186 -27.12 0.08 -19.01
CA ASN A 186 -28.43 0.02 -18.36
C ASN A 186 -28.44 -0.77 -17.05
N ALA A 187 -27.29 -1.30 -16.62
CA ALA A 187 -27.23 -2.12 -15.42
C ALA A 187 -27.40 -1.29 -14.13
N GLU A 188 -27.97 -1.95 -13.13
CA GLU A 188 -27.90 -1.52 -11.73
C GLU A 188 -26.56 -1.99 -11.11
N ILE A 189 -26.07 -1.33 -10.08
CA ILE A 189 -24.95 -1.79 -9.24
C ILE A 189 -25.48 -2.73 -8.16
N ILE A 190 -24.70 -3.75 -7.80
CA ILE A 190 -25.06 -4.62 -6.68
C ILE A 190 -24.92 -3.86 -5.37
N ILE A 191 -26.03 -3.82 -4.63
CA ILE A 191 -26.11 -3.32 -3.26
C ILE A 191 -26.28 -4.54 -2.35
N ARG A 192 -25.45 -4.61 -1.31
CA ARG A 192 -25.36 -5.78 -0.43
C ARG A 192 -26.18 -5.55 0.83
N ASN A 193 -27.25 -6.33 0.99
CA ASN A 193 -28.08 -6.32 2.21
C ASN A 193 -28.10 -7.67 2.95
N TYR A 194 -27.38 -8.66 2.44
CA TYR A 194 -27.11 -9.88 3.19
C TYR A 194 -26.14 -9.60 4.36
N ALA A 195 -26.18 -10.46 5.38
CA ALA A 195 -25.33 -10.34 6.58
C ALA A 195 -25.38 -8.92 7.18
N ASN A 196 -24.22 -8.31 7.45
CA ASN A 196 -24.10 -7.01 8.11
C ASN A 196 -23.68 -5.88 7.15
N TRP A 197 -23.90 -6.03 5.84
CA TRP A 197 -23.42 -5.07 4.84
C TRP A 197 -24.23 -3.75 4.77
N LYS A 198 -25.42 -3.68 5.37
CA LYS A 198 -26.20 -2.43 5.53
C LYS A 198 -26.38 -1.61 4.24
N ASP A 199 -26.82 -2.26 3.16
CA ASP A 199 -27.07 -1.63 1.85
C ASP A 199 -25.83 -0.95 1.23
N ASP A 200 -24.65 -1.56 1.41
CA ASP A 200 -23.39 -1.07 0.85
C ASP A 200 -23.19 -1.53 -0.61
N PRO A 201 -22.96 -0.61 -1.56
CA PRO A 201 -22.69 -0.98 -2.96
C PRO A 201 -21.32 -1.64 -3.11
N ILE A 202 -21.21 -2.67 -3.95
CA ILE A 202 -19.93 -3.30 -4.24
C ILE A 202 -19.14 -2.48 -5.28
N ILE A 203 -18.47 -1.45 -4.77
CA ILE A 203 -17.54 -0.59 -5.52
C ILE A 203 -16.25 -0.51 -4.70
N VAL A 204 -15.16 -1.07 -5.24
CA VAL A 204 -13.93 -1.31 -4.48
C VAL A 204 -12.69 -1.04 -5.32
N TRP A 205 -11.66 -0.48 -4.69
CA TRP A 205 -10.32 -0.38 -5.27
C TRP A 205 -9.64 -1.74 -5.21
N THR A 206 -9.18 -2.24 -6.35
CA THR A 206 -8.62 -3.59 -6.48
C THR A 206 -7.15 -3.55 -6.92
N TYR A 207 -6.31 -4.32 -6.24
CA TYR A 207 -4.88 -4.46 -6.55
C TYR A 207 -4.65 -5.29 -7.82
N PRO A 208 -3.62 -4.98 -8.63
CA PRO A 208 -3.33 -5.74 -9.84
C PRO A 208 -2.67 -7.11 -9.56
N ASP A 209 -1.96 -7.25 -8.44
CA ASP A 209 -0.99 -8.33 -8.18
C ASP A 209 -1.55 -9.76 -8.31
N SER A 210 -2.83 -9.98 -7.98
CA SER A 210 -3.45 -11.31 -7.99
C SER A 210 -4.09 -11.68 -9.32
N PHE A 211 -4.42 -10.69 -10.16
CA PHE A 211 -5.33 -10.89 -11.29
C PHE A 211 -4.79 -11.89 -12.31
N LYS A 212 -3.57 -11.68 -12.81
CA LYS A 212 -3.01 -12.51 -13.88
C LYS A 212 -2.94 -13.99 -13.47
N LYS A 213 -2.58 -14.25 -12.21
CA LYS A 213 -2.39 -15.60 -11.68
C LYS A 213 -3.70 -16.28 -11.28
N MET A 214 -4.64 -15.54 -10.70
CA MET A 214 -5.82 -16.14 -10.06
C MET A 214 -7.14 -15.84 -10.78
N PHE A 215 -7.23 -14.74 -11.52
CA PHE A 215 -8.52 -14.20 -12.01
C PHE A 215 -8.62 -14.03 -13.52
N SER A 216 -7.51 -14.10 -14.26
CA SER A 216 -7.46 -13.88 -15.71
C SER A 216 -8.39 -14.81 -16.52
N ASN A 217 -8.61 -16.05 -16.05
CA ASN A 217 -9.52 -17.00 -16.71
C ASN A 217 -11.00 -16.80 -16.35
N PHE A 218 -11.30 -15.95 -15.36
CA PHE A 218 -12.67 -15.74 -14.88
C PHE A 218 -13.32 -14.47 -15.46
N PHE A 219 -12.50 -13.53 -15.94
CA PHE A 219 -12.97 -12.26 -16.49
C PHE A 219 -12.60 -12.14 -17.97
N GLU A 220 -13.58 -11.80 -18.79
CA GLU A 220 -13.41 -11.53 -20.21
C GLU A 220 -13.70 -10.07 -20.51
N LEU A 221 -12.79 -9.37 -21.19
CA LEU A 221 -13.01 -8.00 -21.63
C LEU A 221 -14.04 -7.96 -22.78
N ILE A 222 -15.18 -7.33 -22.53
CA ILE A 222 -16.27 -7.18 -23.52
C ILE A 222 -16.08 -5.93 -24.38
N GLY A 223 -15.55 -4.86 -23.78
CA GLY A 223 -15.34 -3.59 -24.46
C GLY A 223 -15.33 -2.45 -23.45
N LYS A 224 -15.69 -1.25 -23.90
CA LYS A 224 -15.50 -0.03 -23.14
C LYS A 224 -16.72 0.88 -23.25
N ILE A 225 -17.21 1.38 -22.12
CA ILE A 225 -18.22 2.44 -22.04
C ILE A 225 -17.59 3.76 -21.63
N LYS A 226 -18.29 4.87 -21.90
CA LYS A 226 -17.82 6.20 -21.51
C LYS A 226 -18.01 6.44 -20.02
N VAL A 227 -16.95 6.89 -19.34
CA VAL A 227 -16.97 7.32 -17.93
C VAL A 227 -16.41 8.73 -17.89
N ASP A 228 -17.28 9.71 -17.67
CA ASP A 228 -16.92 11.13 -17.59
C ASP A 228 -16.61 11.55 -16.15
N LYS A 229 -16.96 10.75 -15.15
CA LYS A 229 -16.73 11.05 -13.74
C LYS A 229 -15.31 10.66 -13.32
N GLU A 230 -14.67 11.55 -12.56
CA GLU A 230 -13.35 11.30 -11.98
C GLU A 230 -13.50 10.71 -10.58
N TYR A 231 -12.68 9.70 -10.30
CA TYR A 231 -12.65 9.01 -9.02
C TYR A 231 -11.23 9.09 -8.44
N SER A 232 -11.12 9.39 -7.15
CA SER A 232 -9.85 9.35 -6.42
C SER A 232 -10.02 8.75 -5.03
N THR A 233 -8.92 8.26 -4.48
CA THR A 233 -8.87 7.65 -3.14
C THR A 233 -9.16 8.65 -2.02
N GLU A 234 -8.77 9.91 -2.21
CA GLU A 234 -9.03 11.00 -1.26
C GLU A 234 -10.48 11.46 -1.26
N ARG A 235 -11.10 11.55 -2.46
CA ARG A 235 -12.46 12.07 -2.62
C ARG A 235 -13.51 10.98 -2.40
N ASN A 236 -13.18 9.74 -2.69
CA ASN A 236 -14.11 8.62 -2.67
C ASN A 236 -13.62 7.54 -1.70
N LYS A 237 -14.31 7.43 -0.56
CA LYS A 237 -14.01 6.44 0.50
C LYS A 237 -14.52 5.04 0.15
N PHE A 238 -14.06 4.49 -0.97
CA PHE A 238 -14.29 3.08 -1.32
C PHE A 238 -13.29 2.17 -0.62
N GLY A 239 -13.70 0.93 -0.33
CA GLY A 239 -12.82 -0.07 0.28
C GLY A 239 -11.73 -0.56 -0.67
N TYR A 240 -10.66 -1.15 -0.12
CA TYR A 240 -9.54 -1.72 -0.87
C TYR A 240 -9.48 -3.23 -0.69
N VAL A 241 -9.25 -3.97 -1.77
CA VAL A 241 -9.24 -5.44 -1.77
C VAL A 241 -8.24 -5.99 -2.78
N ALA A 242 -7.50 -7.04 -2.41
CA ALA A 242 -6.57 -7.70 -3.36
C ALA A 242 -7.27 -8.74 -4.25
N ASP A 243 -8.49 -9.16 -3.89
CA ASP A 243 -9.23 -10.23 -4.55
C ASP A 243 -10.18 -9.67 -5.63
N TRP A 244 -9.90 -9.97 -6.91
CA TRP A 244 -10.78 -9.58 -8.03
C TRP A 244 -12.09 -10.37 -8.07
N GLY A 245 -12.14 -11.54 -7.45
CA GLY A 245 -13.33 -12.38 -7.33
C GLY A 245 -14.37 -11.85 -6.36
N ILE A 246 -14.05 -10.87 -5.51
CA ILE A 246 -14.98 -10.35 -4.50
C ILE A 246 -16.28 -9.79 -5.08
N THR A 247 -16.22 -9.18 -6.27
CA THR A 247 -17.39 -8.63 -6.96
C THR A 247 -18.32 -9.73 -7.44
N LYS A 248 -17.76 -10.80 -8.02
CA LYS A 248 -18.48 -12.02 -8.39
C LYS A 248 -19.07 -12.72 -7.17
N LEU A 249 -18.29 -12.89 -6.10
CA LEU A 249 -18.74 -13.54 -4.86
C LEU A 249 -19.89 -12.75 -4.22
N ALA A 250 -19.74 -11.42 -4.10
CA ALA A 250 -20.78 -10.53 -3.59
C ALA A 250 -22.07 -10.64 -4.42
N ALA A 251 -21.93 -10.78 -5.75
CA ALA A 251 -23.08 -10.95 -6.63
C ALA A 251 -23.83 -12.25 -6.36
N ASN A 252 -23.11 -13.38 -6.32
CA ASN A 252 -23.70 -14.69 -6.04
C ASN A 252 -24.41 -14.67 -4.67
N LEU A 253 -23.74 -14.20 -3.62
CA LEU A 253 -24.31 -14.14 -2.27
C LEU A 253 -25.56 -13.26 -2.21
N GLN A 254 -25.56 -12.11 -2.90
CA GLN A 254 -26.71 -11.23 -2.95
C GLN A 254 -27.88 -11.88 -3.70
N PHE A 255 -27.64 -12.52 -4.85
CA PHE A 255 -28.71 -13.22 -5.59
C PHE A 255 -29.28 -14.41 -4.82
N GLU A 256 -28.45 -15.15 -4.09
CA GLU A 256 -28.91 -16.24 -3.22
C GLU A 256 -29.76 -15.70 -2.05
N HIS A 257 -29.33 -14.61 -1.41
CA HIS A 257 -30.06 -13.98 -0.32
C HIS A 257 -31.47 -13.52 -0.76
N GLU A 258 -31.57 -12.97 -1.97
CA GLU A 258 -32.82 -12.47 -2.57
C GLU A 258 -33.86 -13.56 -2.90
N LYS A 259 -33.48 -14.85 -2.84
CA LYS A 259 -34.45 -15.94 -3.00
C LYS A 259 -35.44 -16.03 -1.85
N THR A 260 -35.03 -15.59 -0.66
CA THR A 260 -35.85 -15.68 0.57
C THR A 260 -36.00 -14.33 1.29
N ASN A 261 -35.32 -13.28 0.83
CA ASN A 261 -35.31 -11.96 1.45
C ASN A 261 -35.59 -10.86 0.41
N PRO A 262 -36.14 -9.70 0.82
CA PRO A 262 -36.37 -8.59 -0.09
C PRO A 262 -35.06 -8.02 -0.62
N LYS A 263 -35.13 -7.51 -1.86
CA LYS A 263 -34.04 -6.73 -2.47
C LYS A 263 -33.81 -5.42 -1.72
N PRO A 264 -32.59 -4.85 -1.78
CA PRO A 264 -32.35 -3.49 -1.33
C PRO A 264 -33.33 -2.51 -2.00
N LEU A 265 -33.91 -1.59 -1.23
CA LEU A 265 -34.77 -0.54 -1.76
C LEU A 265 -33.98 0.51 -2.54
N LYS A 266 -32.75 0.76 -2.08
CA LYS A 266 -31.80 1.64 -2.76
C LYS A 266 -31.38 1.03 -4.08
N LYS A 267 -31.28 1.88 -5.11
CA LYS A 267 -30.77 1.52 -6.44
C LYS A 267 -29.73 2.55 -6.84
N ILE A 268 -28.68 2.07 -7.53
CA ILE A 268 -27.67 2.91 -8.16
C ILE A 268 -27.51 2.36 -9.57
N MET A 269 -27.78 3.18 -10.58
CA MET A 269 -27.54 2.84 -11.98
C MET A 269 -26.08 3.06 -12.33
N VAL A 270 -25.55 2.28 -13.28
CA VAL A 270 -24.24 2.52 -13.88
C VAL A 270 -24.14 3.95 -14.41
N ALA A 271 -25.19 4.44 -15.09
CA ALA A 271 -25.25 5.80 -15.61
C ALA A 271 -25.00 6.91 -14.55
N GLU A 272 -25.42 6.70 -13.30
CA GLU A 272 -25.20 7.66 -12.20
C GLU A 272 -23.72 7.73 -11.76
N LEU A 273 -22.96 6.67 -12.03
CA LEU A 273 -21.54 6.57 -11.72
C LEU A 273 -20.66 6.96 -12.90
N THR A 274 -21.18 6.89 -14.13
CA THR A 274 -20.39 7.18 -15.32
C THR A 274 -20.61 8.60 -15.86
N ALA A 275 -21.81 9.16 -15.74
CA ALA A 275 -22.08 10.51 -16.22
C ALA A 275 -21.63 11.59 -15.22
N LYS A 276 -21.12 12.73 -15.72
CA LYS A 276 -21.04 13.96 -14.91
C LYS A 276 -22.47 14.44 -14.66
N ASN A 277 -22.93 14.39 -13.41
CA ASN A 277 -24.18 15.06 -13.03
C ASN A 277 -24.07 16.53 -13.45
N LYS A 278 -24.91 16.97 -14.40
CA LYS A 278 -24.97 18.37 -14.83
C LYS A 278 -25.54 19.30 -13.74
N TRP A 279 -26.03 18.75 -12.62
CA TRP A 279 -26.79 19.46 -11.61
C TRP A 279 -26.23 19.13 -10.24
N TRP A 280 -25.38 20.02 -9.71
CA TRP A 280 -25.28 20.50 -8.32
C TRP A 280 -24.22 21.61 -8.31
N LYS A 281 -24.65 22.82 -8.67
CA LYS A 281 -23.96 24.10 -8.43
C LYS A 281 -24.81 24.85 -7.41
N PHE A 282 -24.21 25.20 -6.26
CA PHE A 282 -24.78 25.96 -5.14
C PHE A 282 -25.94 25.21 -4.45
N TRP A 283 -26.06 25.16 -3.13
CA TRP A 283 -26.06 26.25 -2.15
C TRP A 283 -25.19 25.96 -0.94
#